data_AF-A0A814HIY1-F1
#
_entry.id   AF-A0A814HIY1-F1
#
_cell.length_a   1.000
_cell.length_b   1.000
_cell.length_c   1.000
_cell.angle_alpha   90.00
_cell.angle_beta   90.00
_cell.angle_gamma   90.00
#
_symmetry.space_group_name_H-M   'P 1'
#
loop_
_entity.id
_entity.type
_entity.pdbx_description
1 polymer ?
#
loop_
_entity_poly.entity_id
_entity_poly.type
_entity_poly.pdbx_seq_one_letter_code
_entity_poly.pdbx_strand_id
1 'polypeptide(L)'
;MEDRQKLKPWFLYSKLFITTLSRLPPIAATVYRGIKVDLTNQYKPNSYSIWWGVSSCTDNIEILQSEQFCGKTGMRTIFVIKCLNGRSIRNHSYYPQENEIILMPGSYFQVDGCYDPSDEFHIVQLREIKPPYDSVPRTDTNQWRQTTLGICLEGICTNTDCIAYQREVIIPIGFRKFNVLTDATASISKCSLCSAYSKVSKIGFSHCQWRYRGIKQRLSGEQPISCMDEWCDIGEYSIFKHEPQETYA
;
A
#
# COMPACT_ATOMS: atom_id res chain seq x y z
N MET A 1 25.08 17.04 -5.43
CA MET A 1 24.40 15.98 -4.66
C MET A 1 23.28 16.65 -3.89
N GLU A 2 22.03 16.20 -4.06
CA GLU A 2 20.88 16.87 -3.44
C GLU A 2 20.88 16.69 -1.92
N ASP A 3 20.55 17.74 -1.19
CA ASP A 3 20.47 17.71 0.27
C ASP A 3 19.14 17.09 0.72
N ARG A 4 19.19 15.78 0.99
CA ARG A 4 18.02 15.01 1.46
C ARG A 4 17.50 15.46 2.83
N GLN A 5 18.25 16.22 3.63
CA GLN A 5 17.75 16.71 4.91
C GLN A 5 16.61 17.72 4.74
N LYS A 6 16.59 18.45 3.62
CA LYS A 6 15.52 19.41 3.29
C LYS A 6 14.16 18.75 3.07
N LEU A 7 14.12 17.43 2.89
CA LEU A 7 12.86 16.68 2.73
C LEU A 7 12.17 16.34 4.06
N LYS A 8 12.89 16.39 5.21
CA LYS A 8 12.34 16.00 6.51
C LYS A 8 10.99 16.68 6.85
N PRO A 9 10.80 18.00 6.64
CA PRO A 9 9.51 18.65 6.90
C PRO A 9 8.35 18.09 6.07
N TRP A 10 8.66 17.52 4.90
CA TRP A 10 7.68 17.02 3.93
C TRP A 10 7.36 15.53 4.08
N PHE A 11 7.97 14.83 5.05
CA PHE A 11 7.74 13.39 5.23
C PHE A 11 6.28 13.06 5.56
N LEU A 12 5.64 13.87 6.42
CA LEU A 12 4.24 13.67 6.76
C LEU A 12 3.33 13.89 5.55
N TYR A 13 3.60 14.94 4.76
CA TYR A 13 2.88 15.18 3.52
C TYR A 13 3.07 14.04 2.51
N SER A 14 4.32 13.58 2.33
CA SER A 14 4.65 12.48 1.41
C SER A 14 3.97 11.18 1.84
N LYS A 15 3.98 10.87 3.15
CA LYS A 15 3.26 9.72 3.72
C LYS A 15 1.76 9.83 3.47
N LEU A 16 1.16 10.99 3.77
CA LEU A 16 -0.26 11.23 3.54
C LEU A 16 -0.61 11.04 2.06
N PHE A 17 0.13 11.69 1.17
CA PHE A 17 -0.12 11.67 -0.27
C PHE A 17 -0.03 10.25 -0.84
N ILE A 18 1.05 9.51 -0.55
CA ILE A 18 1.24 8.13 -1.01
C ILE A 18 0.17 7.19 -0.42
N THR A 19 -0.21 7.38 0.85
CA THR A 19 -1.26 6.58 1.52
C THR A 19 -2.64 6.87 0.92
N THR A 20 -2.93 8.11 0.56
CA THR A 20 -4.19 8.46 -0.11
C THR A 20 -4.25 7.81 -1.50
N LEU A 21 -3.17 7.89 -2.27
CA LEU A 21 -3.10 7.24 -3.59
C LEU A 21 -3.27 5.72 -3.50
N SER A 22 -2.71 5.06 -2.46
CA SER A 22 -2.84 3.61 -2.30
C SER A 22 -4.29 3.16 -2.04
N ARG A 23 -5.13 4.04 -1.49
CA ARG A 23 -6.56 3.81 -1.25
C ARG A 23 -7.44 3.99 -2.49
N LEU A 24 -6.93 4.66 -3.53
CA LEU A 24 -7.68 4.79 -4.78
C LEU A 24 -7.63 3.48 -5.58
N PRO A 25 -8.73 3.12 -6.29
CA PRO A 25 -8.74 1.93 -7.13
C PRO A 25 -7.63 1.95 -8.18
N PRO A 26 -6.91 0.82 -8.40
CA PRO A 26 -5.97 0.70 -9.50
C PRO A 26 -6.70 0.72 -10.85
N ILE A 27 -6.09 1.35 -11.84
CA ILE A 27 -6.53 1.32 -13.24
C ILE A 27 -5.37 0.84 -14.10
N ALA A 28 -5.66 -0.14 -14.96
CA ALA A 28 -4.79 -0.54 -16.05
C ALA A 28 -5.25 0.17 -17.33
N ALA A 29 -4.38 0.99 -17.90
CA ALA A 29 -4.70 1.83 -19.07
C ALA A 29 -3.43 2.21 -19.84
N THR A 30 -3.61 2.77 -21.03
CA THR A 30 -2.53 3.50 -21.71
C THR A 30 -2.59 4.96 -21.26
N VAL A 31 -1.49 5.46 -20.73
CA VAL A 31 -1.35 6.84 -20.25
C VAL A 31 -0.16 7.52 -20.92
N TYR A 32 -0.21 8.84 -20.94
CA TYR A 32 0.74 9.68 -21.65
C TYR A 32 1.40 10.68 -20.71
N ARG A 33 2.69 10.93 -20.92
CA ARG A 33 3.45 11.96 -20.20
C ARG A 33 4.38 12.69 -21.17
N GLY A 34 4.24 14.00 -21.27
CA GLY A 34 5.13 14.86 -22.05
C GLY A 34 6.19 15.52 -21.17
N ILE A 35 7.42 15.62 -21.66
CA ILE A 35 8.51 16.36 -21.02
C ILE A 35 9.26 17.16 -22.10
N LYS A 36 9.52 18.44 -21.85
CA LYS A 36 10.22 19.37 -22.77
C LYS A 36 11.75 19.20 -22.73
N VAL A 37 12.22 17.97 -22.89
CA VAL A 37 13.65 17.63 -22.97
C VAL A 37 13.82 16.31 -23.73
N ASP A 38 14.97 16.12 -24.37
CA ASP A 38 15.38 14.82 -24.92
C ASP A 38 15.82 13.88 -23.78
N LEU A 39 15.15 12.74 -23.68
CA LEU A 39 15.47 11.68 -22.73
C LEU A 39 15.86 10.36 -23.41
N THR A 40 15.94 10.32 -24.74
CA THR A 40 16.19 9.08 -25.52
C THR A 40 17.43 8.33 -25.06
N ASN A 41 18.49 9.05 -24.70
CA ASN A 41 19.73 8.47 -24.19
C ASN A 41 19.55 7.63 -22.90
N GLN A 42 18.47 7.84 -22.15
CA GLN A 42 18.15 7.11 -20.93
C GLN A 42 17.28 5.86 -21.19
N TYR A 43 16.68 5.73 -22.37
CA TYR A 43 15.74 4.67 -22.70
C TYR A 43 16.17 3.93 -23.96
N LYS A 44 16.60 2.68 -23.79
CA LYS A 44 16.99 1.80 -24.90
C LYS A 44 15.96 0.68 -25.03
N PRO A 45 15.57 0.26 -26.26
CA PRO A 45 14.67 -0.87 -26.43
C PRO A 45 15.16 -2.10 -25.67
N ASN A 46 14.24 -2.82 -25.03
CA ASN A 46 14.52 -3.98 -24.16
C ASN A 46 15.34 -3.68 -22.90
N SER A 47 15.54 -2.40 -22.53
CA SER A 47 16.05 -2.02 -21.22
C SER A 47 14.91 -1.87 -20.21
N TYR A 48 15.29 -1.73 -18.94
CA TYR A 48 14.38 -1.49 -17.83
C TYR A 48 14.61 -0.11 -17.24
N SER A 49 13.55 0.51 -16.72
CA SER A 49 13.62 1.81 -16.06
C SER A 49 12.74 1.83 -14.82
N ILE A 50 13.21 2.54 -13.79
CA ILE A 50 12.50 2.73 -12.53
C ILE A 50 12.17 4.20 -12.38
N TRP A 51 10.89 4.52 -12.24
CA TRP A 51 10.48 5.86 -11.88
C TRP A 51 10.33 5.93 -10.36
N TRP A 52 11.38 6.40 -9.70
CA TRP A 52 11.45 6.48 -8.23
C TRP A 52 10.45 7.47 -7.62
N GLY A 53 10.15 8.56 -8.34
CA GLY A 53 9.18 9.56 -7.91
C GLY A 53 7.75 9.24 -8.33
N VAL A 54 6.80 9.93 -7.70
CA VAL A 54 5.42 10.02 -8.19
C VAL A 54 5.46 10.65 -9.58
N SER A 55 4.77 10.05 -10.55
CA SER A 55 4.71 10.59 -11.91
C SER A 55 3.27 10.86 -12.32
N SER A 56 2.99 12.10 -12.70
CA SER A 56 1.70 12.51 -13.25
C SER A 56 1.62 12.20 -14.74
N CYS A 57 0.51 11.60 -15.17
CA CYS A 57 0.20 11.24 -16.55
C CYS A 57 -1.25 11.59 -16.84
N THR A 58 -1.66 11.48 -18.10
CA THR A 58 -3.05 11.62 -18.52
C THR A 58 -3.45 10.46 -19.42
N ASP A 59 -4.71 10.04 -19.40
CA ASP A 59 -5.25 9.10 -20.41
C ASP A 59 -5.70 9.81 -21.70
N ASN A 60 -5.72 11.14 -21.72
CA ASN A 60 -6.11 11.94 -22.87
C ASN A 60 -4.88 12.59 -23.51
N ILE A 61 -4.41 12.00 -24.61
CA ILE A 61 -3.22 12.44 -25.34
C ILE A 61 -3.35 13.88 -25.88
N GLU A 62 -4.57 14.36 -26.14
CA GLU A 62 -4.79 15.71 -26.70
C GLU A 62 -4.31 16.81 -25.74
N ILE A 63 -4.34 16.55 -24.43
CA ILE A 63 -3.86 17.49 -23.41
C ILE A 63 -2.38 17.81 -23.59
N LEU A 64 -1.57 16.88 -24.10
CA LEU A 64 -0.15 17.11 -24.31
C LEU A 64 0.13 18.23 -25.32
N GLN A 65 -0.85 18.59 -26.16
CA GLN A 65 -0.72 19.70 -27.09
C GLN A 65 -0.64 21.08 -26.39
N SER A 66 -1.10 21.19 -25.15
CA SER A 66 -1.00 22.42 -24.37
C SER A 66 0.45 22.68 -23.94
N GLU A 67 0.86 23.95 -24.02
CA GLU A 67 2.19 24.41 -23.62
C GLU A 67 2.49 24.20 -22.13
N GLN A 68 1.48 24.00 -21.29
CA GLN A 68 1.65 23.67 -19.88
C GLN A 68 2.21 22.25 -19.68
N PHE A 69 2.04 21.36 -20.66
CA PHE A 69 2.53 19.98 -20.63
C PHE A 69 3.70 19.83 -21.61
N CYS A 70 3.42 19.40 -22.84
CA CYS A 70 4.45 19.12 -23.85
C CYS A 70 4.56 20.25 -24.88
N GLY A 71 3.43 20.83 -25.29
CA GLY A 71 3.38 21.76 -26.41
C GLY A 71 3.56 21.08 -27.76
N LYS A 72 3.65 21.88 -28.83
CA LYS A 72 3.76 21.38 -30.22
C LYS A 72 5.15 21.55 -30.83
N THR A 73 6.02 22.33 -30.22
CA THR A 73 7.30 22.75 -30.79
C THR A 73 8.45 22.57 -29.79
N GLY A 74 9.68 22.58 -30.31
CA GLY A 74 10.90 22.44 -29.53
C GLY A 74 11.17 21.01 -29.06
N MET A 75 12.34 20.85 -28.44
CA MET A 75 12.87 19.58 -27.95
C MET A 75 11.95 18.94 -26.91
N ARG A 76 11.42 17.75 -27.20
CA ARG A 76 10.45 17.07 -26.32
C ARG A 76 10.44 15.56 -26.47
N THR A 77 10.11 14.90 -25.35
CA THR A 77 9.88 13.46 -25.29
C THR A 77 8.45 13.20 -24.81
N ILE A 78 7.70 12.36 -25.54
CA ILE A 78 6.40 11.83 -25.09
C ILE A 78 6.57 10.37 -24.70
N PHE A 79 6.18 10.03 -23.48
CA PHE A 79 6.05 8.66 -23.02
C PHE A 79 4.64 8.16 -23.32
N VAL A 80 4.56 6.99 -23.96
CA VAL A 80 3.32 6.21 -24.12
C VAL A 80 3.45 4.99 -23.22
N ILE A 81 2.64 4.92 -22.18
CA ILE A 81 2.86 4.00 -21.06
C ILE A 81 1.66 3.09 -20.90
N LYS A 82 1.85 1.79 -21.07
CA LYS A 82 0.86 0.78 -20.63
C LYS A 82 1.04 0.57 -19.12
N CYS A 83 0.23 1.24 -18.31
CA CYS A 83 0.29 1.10 -16.85
C CYS A 83 -0.63 -0.04 -16.37
N LEU A 84 -0.23 -0.66 -15.25
CA LEU A 84 -0.99 -1.69 -14.54
C LEU A 84 -1.67 -1.12 -13.29
N ASN A 85 -1.06 -0.11 -12.66
CA ASN A 85 -1.45 0.37 -11.34
C ASN A 85 -1.66 1.89 -11.27
N GLY A 86 -2.12 2.51 -12.36
CA GLY A 86 -2.44 3.94 -12.36
C GLY A 86 -3.50 4.29 -11.31
N ARG A 87 -3.43 5.49 -10.75
CA ARG A 87 -4.41 6.05 -9.81
C ARG A 87 -5.05 7.29 -10.41
N SER A 88 -6.30 7.19 -10.86
CA SER A 88 -7.03 8.37 -11.31
C SER A 88 -7.31 9.27 -10.13
N ILE A 89 -6.88 10.52 -10.22
CA ILE A 89 -7.17 11.56 -9.22
C ILE A 89 -8.15 12.61 -9.75
N ARG A 90 -8.80 12.36 -10.88
CA ARG A 90 -9.75 13.29 -11.53
C ARG A 90 -10.76 13.90 -10.57
N ASN A 91 -11.35 13.10 -9.68
CA ASN A 91 -12.37 13.55 -8.71
C ASN A 91 -11.80 14.29 -7.49
N HIS A 92 -10.47 14.34 -7.35
CA HIS A 92 -9.75 14.97 -6.25
C HIS A 92 -8.81 16.09 -6.73
N SER A 93 -8.66 16.24 -8.04
CA SER A 93 -7.79 17.24 -8.65
C SER A 93 -8.51 18.58 -8.78
N TYR A 94 -7.74 19.65 -8.64
CA TYR A 94 -8.22 21.00 -8.94
C TYR A 94 -8.47 21.21 -10.44
N TYR A 95 -7.88 20.37 -11.31
CA TYR A 95 -8.04 20.39 -12.76
C TYR A 95 -8.60 19.06 -13.31
N PRO A 96 -9.89 18.72 -13.04
CA PRO A 96 -10.48 17.43 -13.43
C PRO A 96 -10.42 17.13 -14.94
N GLN A 97 -10.41 18.16 -15.78
CA GLN A 97 -10.32 18.06 -17.23
C GLN A 97 -8.99 17.47 -17.72
N GLU A 98 -7.95 17.44 -16.88
CA GLU A 98 -6.66 16.88 -17.25
C GLU A 98 -6.66 15.34 -17.27
N ASN A 99 -7.73 14.71 -16.79
CA ASN A 99 -7.83 13.26 -16.59
C ASN A 99 -6.56 12.67 -15.96
N GLU A 100 -6.11 13.31 -14.89
CA GLU A 100 -4.82 12.99 -14.30
C GLU A 100 -4.82 11.59 -13.68
N ILE A 101 -3.82 10.80 -14.09
CA ILE A 101 -3.52 9.47 -13.58
C ILE A 101 -2.11 9.47 -13.02
N ILE A 102 -2.02 9.20 -11.72
CA ILE A 102 -0.75 9.13 -11.00
C ILE A 102 -0.19 7.71 -11.07
N LEU A 103 1.06 7.59 -11.51
CA LEU A 103 1.86 6.38 -11.35
C LEU A 103 2.58 6.42 -10.00
N MET A 104 2.53 5.30 -9.27
CA MET A 104 3.10 5.19 -7.93
C MET A 104 4.63 5.31 -7.97
N PRO A 105 5.27 5.84 -6.91
CA PRO A 105 6.72 5.83 -6.82
C PRO A 105 7.25 4.40 -6.85
N GLY A 106 8.39 4.20 -7.52
CA GLY A 106 8.98 2.88 -7.74
C GLY A 106 8.29 2.06 -8.83
N SER A 107 7.48 2.69 -9.70
CA SER A 107 6.92 2.01 -10.88
C SER A 107 8.06 1.51 -11.77
N TYR A 108 7.96 0.26 -12.19
CA TYR A 108 9.01 -0.46 -12.92
C TYR A 108 8.56 -0.75 -14.34
N PHE A 109 9.36 -0.35 -15.31
CA PHE A 109 8.99 -0.38 -16.73
C PHE A 109 10.00 -1.15 -17.56
N GLN A 110 9.49 -1.88 -18.56
CA GLN A 110 10.25 -2.30 -19.72
C GLN A 110 10.06 -1.27 -20.84
N VAL A 111 11.14 -0.95 -21.54
CA VAL A 111 11.10 -0.12 -22.76
C VAL A 111 10.72 -1.02 -23.93
N ASP A 112 9.47 -0.90 -24.37
CA ASP A 112 8.94 -1.68 -25.50
C ASP A 112 9.47 -1.13 -26.84
N GLY A 113 9.73 0.18 -26.94
CA GLY A 113 10.29 0.79 -28.15
C GLY A 113 10.55 2.29 -28.05
N CYS A 114 11.37 2.82 -28.96
CA CYS A 114 11.62 4.25 -29.13
C CYS A 114 11.38 4.62 -30.60
N TYR A 115 10.82 5.80 -30.83
CA TYR A 115 10.57 6.33 -32.17
C TYR A 115 10.89 7.83 -32.18
N ASP A 116 11.66 8.27 -33.17
CA ASP A 116 12.12 9.65 -33.30
C ASP A 116 11.49 10.29 -34.54
N PRO A 117 10.24 10.80 -34.46
CA PRO A 117 9.58 11.48 -35.56
C PRO A 117 10.38 12.64 -36.15
N SER A 118 11.19 13.32 -35.34
CA SER A 118 12.14 14.34 -35.77
C SER A 118 13.28 14.49 -34.76
N ASP A 119 14.32 15.26 -35.10
CA ASP A 119 15.45 15.54 -34.21
C ASP A 119 15.07 16.25 -32.90
N GLU A 120 13.89 16.88 -32.85
CA GLU A 120 13.39 17.60 -31.67
C GLU A 120 12.20 16.89 -31.01
N PHE A 121 11.74 15.75 -31.54
CA PHE A 121 10.56 15.07 -31.05
C PHE A 121 10.77 13.57 -30.97
N HIS A 122 10.72 13.07 -29.73
CA HIS A 122 10.95 11.68 -29.40
C HIS A 122 9.73 11.06 -28.74
N ILE A 123 9.50 9.78 -29.02
CA ILE A 123 8.45 8.97 -28.41
C ILE A 123 9.08 7.73 -27.78
N VAL A 124 8.80 7.49 -26.51
CA VAL A 124 9.25 6.29 -25.78
C VAL A 124 8.03 5.50 -25.34
N GLN A 125 7.97 4.23 -25.76
CA GLN A 125 6.93 3.29 -25.35
C GLN A 125 7.41 2.49 -24.14
N LEU A 126 6.63 2.55 -23.06
CA LEU A 126 6.88 1.86 -21.82
C LEU A 126 5.72 0.91 -21.49
N ARG A 127 6.06 -0.19 -20.83
CA ARG A 127 5.07 -1.08 -20.21
C ARG A 127 5.45 -1.33 -18.77
N GLU A 128 4.53 -1.00 -17.86
CA GLU A 128 4.69 -1.29 -16.44
C GLU A 128 4.69 -2.82 -16.28
N ILE A 129 5.70 -3.33 -15.57
CA ILE A 129 5.81 -4.75 -15.21
C ILE A 129 6.12 -4.87 -13.73
N LYS A 130 5.88 -6.05 -13.16
CA LYS A 130 6.26 -6.32 -11.78
C LYS A 130 7.80 -6.25 -11.67
N PRO A 131 8.36 -5.53 -10.68
CA PRO A 131 9.80 -5.51 -10.48
C PRO A 131 10.33 -6.92 -10.16
N PRO A 132 11.60 -7.22 -10.52
CA PRO A 132 12.23 -8.51 -10.25
C PRO A 132 12.63 -8.71 -8.79
N TYR A 133 12.42 -7.71 -7.93
CA TYR A 133 12.67 -7.75 -6.50
C TYR A 133 11.35 -7.69 -5.73
N ASP A 134 11.34 -8.30 -4.54
CA ASP A 134 10.20 -8.20 -3.64
C ASP A 134 10.01 -6.74 -3.22
N SER A 135 8.92 -6.14 -3.71
CA SER A 135 8.50 -4.82 -3.26
C SER A 135 8.27 -4.90 -1.76
N VAL A 136 8.76 -3.91 -1.00
CA VAL A 136 8.34 -3.69 0.40
C VAL A 136 6.82 -3.84 0.43
N PRO A 137 6.26 -4.74 1.27
CA PRO A 137 4.83 -4.97 1.30
C PRO A 137 4.15 -3.61 1.47
N ARG A 138 3.37 -3.22 0.45
CA ARG A 138 2.53 -2.02 0.54
C ARG A 138 1.68 -2.22 1.79
N THR A 139 1.56 -1.18 2.62
CA THR A 139 0.64 -1.16 3.77
C THR A 139 -0.66 -1.82 3.32
N ASP A 140 -0.93 -2.98 3.92
CA ASP A 140 -1.74 -4.07 3.39
C ASP A 140 -2.95 -3.55 2.59
N THR A 141 -2.86 -3.53 1.24
CA THR A 141 -3.99 -3.14 0.38
C THR A 141 -5.09 -4.20 0.37
N ASN A 142 -4.85 -5.32 1.06
CA ASN A 142 -5.84 -6.33 1.34
C ASN A 142 -6.93 -5.69 2.21
N GLN A 143 -8.13 -5.51 1.65
CA GLN A 143 -9.26 -4.89 2.34
C GLN A 143 -9.62 -5.62 3.64
N TRP A 144 -9.30 -6.92 3.73
CA TRP A 144 -9.49 -7.74 4.93
C TRP A 144 -8.36 -7.66 5.96
N ARG A 145 -7.29 -6.90 5.70
CA ARG A 145 -6.14 -6.69 6.63
C ARG A 145 -6.06 -5.24 7.15
N GLN A 146 -7.17 -4.49 7.10
CA GLN A 146 -7.21 -3.13 7.64
C GLN A 146 -7.25 -3.16 9.17
N THR A 147 -6.38 -2.38 9.81
CA THR A 147 -6.33 -2.22 11.27
C THR A 147 -7.07 -0.96 11.71
N THR A 148 -7.41 -0.88 12.99
CA THR A 148 -7.84 0.35 13.66
C THR A 148 -7.01 0.57 14.91
N LEU A 149 -7.10 1.75 15.51
CA LEU A 149 -6.46 2.06 16.79
C LEU A 149 -6.99 1.12 17.90
N GLY A 150 -6.10 0.51 18.67
CA GLY A 150 -6.46 -0.40 19.76
C GLY A 150 -6.36 -1.88 19.36
N ILE A 151 -7.32 -2.70 19.81
CA ILE A 151 -7.30 -4.15 19.64
C ILE A 151 -7.82 -4.56 18.27
N CYS A 152 -7.11 -5.49 17.64
CA CYS A 152 -7.45 -6.12 16.38
C CYS A 152 -7.31 -7.65 16.51
N LEU A 153 -8.39 -8.39 16.33
CA LEU A 153 -8.33 -9.86 16.30
C LEU A 153 -7.91 -10.34 14.91
N GLU A 154 -7.21 -11.47 14.81
CA GLU A 154 -7.01 -12.15 13.53
C GLU A 154 -7.70 -13.51 13.52
N GLY A 155 -8.39 -13.82 12.42
CA GLY A 155 -9.09 -15.07 12.22
C GLY A 155 -9.35 -15.40 10.76
N ILE A 156 -9.95 -16.55 10.49
CA ILE A 156 -10.27 -16.98 9.13
C ILE A 156 -11.74 -16.70 8.81
N CYS A 157 -12.02 -15.99 7.71
CA CYS A 157 -13.40 -15.77 7.25
C CYS A 157 -14.02 -17.10 6.74
N THR A 158 -15.24 -17.39 7.20
CA THR A 158 -15.95 -18.63 6.86
C THR A 158 -17.04 -18.45 5.79
N ASN A 159 -17.36 -17.22 5.40
CA ASN A 159 -18.37 -16.93 4.39
C ASN A 159 -17.82 -17.16 2.98
N THR A 160 -18.41 -18.11 2.25
CA THR A 160 -18.04 -18.48 0.87
C THR A 160 -18.23 -17.34 -0.13
N ASP A 161 -19.14 -16.41 0.14
CA ASP A 161 -19.44 -15.29 -0.77
C ASP A 161 -18.53 -14.08 -0.52
N CYS A 162 -17.69 -14.14 0.51
CA CYS A 162 -16.77 -13.05 0.86
C CYS A 162 -15.49 -13.15 0.02
N ILE A 163 -14.99 -12.02 -0.48
CA ILE A 163 -13.68 -11.96 -1.17
C ILE A 163 -12.51 -12.43 -0.28
N ALA A 164 -12.71 -12.45 1.03
CA ALA A 164 -11.76 -12.93 2.01
C ALA A 164 -12.03 -14.38 2.49
N TYR A 165 -12.89 -15.15 1.83
CA TYR A 165 -13.16 -16.54 2.17
C TYR A 165 -11.86 -17.35 2.30
N GLN A 166 -11.72 -18.08 3.41
CA GLN A 166 -10.50 -18.84 3.77
C GLN A 166 -9.21 -18.00 3.86
N ARG A 167 -9.31 -16.67 3.93
CA ARG A 167 -8.18 -15.77 4.20
C ARG A 167 -8.14 -15.38 5.67
N GLU A 168 -6.94 -15.09 6.16
CA GLU A 168 -6.73 -14.49 7.47
C GLU A 168 -7.13 -13.02 7.43
N VAL A 169 -8.18 -12.66 8.16
CA VAL A 169 -8.77 -11.33 8.23
C VAL A 169 -8.46 -10.67 9.57
N ILE A 170 -8.19 -9.37 9.53
CA ILE A 170 -8.11 -8.50 10.70
C ILE A 170 -9.52 -7.99 11.03
N ILE A 171 -9.89 -8.15 12.29
CA ILE A 171 -11.18 -7.78 12.87
C ILE A 171 -10.91 -6.66 13.88
N PRO A 172 -11.09 -5.39 13.49
CA PRO A 172 -10.82 -4.26 14.35
C PRO A 172 -11.93 -4.13 15.39
N ILE A 173 -11.61 -4.30 16.67
CA ILE A 173 -12.58 -4.16 17.78
C ILE A 173 -12.31 -2.90 18.63
N GLY A 174 -11.20 -2.21 18.37
CA GLY A 174 -10.87 -0.90 18.90
C GLY A 174 -10.36 -0.92 20.34
N PHE A 175 -10.35 0.25 20.98
CA PHE A 175 -9.96 0.39 22.38
C PHE A 175 -11.03 -0.19 23.31
N ARG A 176 -10.69 -1.25 24.04
CA ARG A 176 -11.53 -1.85 25.08
C ARG A 176 -10.75 -2.79 25.98
N LYS A 177 -11.39 -3.20 27.08
CA LYS A 177 -11.03 -4.45 27.77
C LYS A 177 -11.56 -5.62 26.94
N PHE A 178 -10.77 -6.68 26.84
CA PHE A 178 -11.12 -7.87 26.10
C PHE A 178 -10.61 -9.10 26.83
N ASN A 179 -11.50 -10.00 27.18
CA ASN A 179 -11.19 -11.30 27.77
C ASN A 179 -11.25 -12.37 26.68
N VAL A 180 -10.09 -12.97 26.38
CA VAL A 180 -9.94 -13.96 25.30
C VAL A 180 -10.88 -15.16 25.45
N LEU A 181 -11.24 -15.54 26.68
CA LEU A 181 -12.07 -16.72 26.93
C LEU A 181 -13.56 -16.42 26.83
N THR A 182 -14.00 -15.22 27.23
CA THR A 182 -15.43 -14.88 27.33
C THR A 182 -15.92 -14.00 26.19
N ASP A 183 -15.04 -13.18 25.61
CA ASP A 183 -15.42 -12.12 24.68
C ASP A 183 -15.15 -12.49 23.21
N ALA A 184 -14.42 -13.57 22.94
CA ALA A 184 -14.19 -14.11 21.59
C ALA A 184 -15.43 -14.82 21.00
N THR A 185 -16.59 -14.18 21.12
CA THR A 185 -17.89 -14.70 20.70
C THR A 185 -18.14 -14.45 19.21
N ALA A 186 -19.19 -15.07 18.66
CA ALA A 186 -19.60 -14.86 17.28
C ALA A 186 -20.09 -13.42 16.99
N SER A 187 -20.52 -12.68 18.01
CA SER A 187 -20.98 -11.29 17.85
C SER A 187 -19.83 -10.30 17.70
N ILE A 188 -18.66 -10.60 18.27
CA ILE A 188 -17.44 -9.79 18.21
C ILE A 188 -16.53 -10.24 17.05
N SER A 189 -16.46 -11.54 16.80
CA SER A 189 -15.55 -12.16 15.81
C SER A 189 -16.11 -12.10 14.39
N LYS A 190 -16.43 -10.90 13.91
CA LYS A 190 -17.04 -10.68 12.59
C LYS A 190 -16.02 -10.21 11.56
N CYS A 191 -16.03 -10.82 10.39
CA CYS A 191 -15.23 -10.37 9.25
C CYS A 191 -15.55 -8.89 8.93
N SER A 192 -14.52 -8.07 8.80
CA SER A 192 -14.62 -6.63 8.51
C SER A 192 -15.25 -6.31 7.15
N LEU A 193 -15.31 -7.29 6.24
CA LEU A 193 -15.89 -7.10 4.89
C LEU A 193 -17.34 -7.57 4.78
N CYS A 194 -17.64 -8.77 5.28
CA CYS A 194 -18.96 -9.38 5.09
C CYS A 194 -19.77 -9.52 6.37
N SER A 195 -19.24 -9.10 7.52
CA SER A 195 -19.88 -9.21 8.85
C SER A 195 -20.22 -10.63 9.33
N ALA A 196 -19.88 -11.65 8.55
CA ALA A 196 -20.06 -13.05 8.93
C ALA A 196 -19.02 -13.48 9.98
N TYR A 197 -19.27 -14.62 10.63
CA TYR A 197 -18.36 -15.17 11.62
C TYR A 197 -16.97 -15.50 11.04
N SER A 198 -15.94 -15.13 11.78
CA SER A 198 -14.55 -15.49 11.52
C SER A 198 -14.01 -16.31 12.69
N LYS A 199 -13.31 -17.40 12.38
CA LYS A 199 -12.64 -18.23 13.39
C LYS A 199 -11.38 -17.52 13.87
N VAL A 200 -11.48 -16.80 14.99
CA VAL A 200 -10.37 -16.05 15.60
C VAL A 200 -9.37 -16.99 16.25
N SER A 201 -8.08 -16.71 16.05
CA SER A 201 -6.98 -17.47 16.65
C SER A 201 -5.89 -16.59 17.25
N LYS A 202 -5.87 -15.29 16.94
CA LYS A 202 -4.82 -14.37 17.40
C LYS A 202 -5.42 -13.03 17.81
N ILE A 203 -4.67 -12.31 18.64
CA ILE A 203 -4.94 -10.93 19.02
C ILE A 203 -3.73 -10.08 18.68
N GLY A 204 -3.96 -8.87 18.20
CA GLY A 204 -2.94 -7.88 17.93
C GLY A 204 -3.39 -6.48 18.36
N PHE A 205 -2.44 -5.56 18.33
CA PHE A 205 -2.57 -4.19 18.82
C PHE A 205 -2.00 -3.23 17.78
N SER A 206 -2.64 -2.07 17.59
CA SER A 206 -2.17 -1.05 16.66
C SER A 206 -2.30 0.34 17.27
N HIS A 207 -1.21 1.12 17.25
CA HIS A 207 -1.21 2.54 17.62
C HIS A 207 -1.85 2.79 18.99
N CYS A 208 -1.46 1.98 19.98
CA CYS A 208 -2.05 2.02 21.31
C CYS A 208 -1.05 1.59 22.38
N GLN A 209 -1.42 1.88 23.63
CA GLN A 209 -0.81 1.26 24.80
C GLN A 209 -1.68 0.09 25.25
N TRP A 210 -1.05 -1.04 25.55
CA TRP A 210 -1.74 -2.25 26.00
C TRP A 210 -0.99 -2.91 27.14
N ARG A 211 -1.72 -3.71 27.92
CA ARG A 211 -1.19 -4.62 28.94
C ARG A 211 -2.14 -5.79 29.06
N TYR A 212 -1.67 -6.91 29.58
CA TYR A 212 -2.54 -8.04 29.90
C TYR A 212 -2.43 -8.43 31.37
N ARG A 213 -3.47 -9.13 31.84
CA ARG A 213 -3.47 -9.84 33.11
C ARG A 213 -4.04 -11.23 32.84
N GLY A 214 -3.41 -12.25 33.40
CA GLY A 214 -3.83 -13.63 33.22
C GLY A 214 -3.45 -14.49 34.40
N ILE A 215 -3.69 -15.78 34.24
CA ILE A 215 -3.26 -16.83 35.14
C ILE A 215 -2.46 -17.82 34.30
N LYS A 216 -1.25 -18.17 34.75
CA LYS A 216 -0.37 -19.14 34.07
C LYS A 216 -0.10 -20.30 35.00
N GLN A 217 -0.14 -21.51 34.45
CA GLN A 217 0.31 -22.73 35.11
C GLN A 217 1.43 -23.30 34.24
N ARG A 218 2.61 -23.56 34.83
CA ARG A 218 3.78 -24.03 34.06
C ARG A 218 3.77 -25.55 33.92
N LEU A 219 3.47 -26.26 35.01
CA LEU A 219 3.38 -27.71 35.02
C LEU A 219 2.01 -28.19 35.52
N SER A 220 1.56 -29.32 35.00
CA SER A 220 0.32 -29.96 35.44
C SER A 220 0.43 -30.34 36.92
N GLY A 221 -0.50 -29.86 37.75
CA GLY A 221 -0.53 -30.11 39.19
C GLY A 221 0.01 -28.96 40.06
N GLU A 222 0.67 -27.95 39.48
CA GLU A 222 1.10 -26.75 40.22
C GLU A 222 -0.06 -25.79 40.48
N GLN A 223 0.04 -24.95 41.52
CA GLN A 223 -0.92 -23.86 41.70
C GLN A 223 -0.77 -22.82 40.58
N PRO A 224 -1.85 -22.44 39.89
CA PRO A 224 -1.80 -21.39 38.88
C PRO A 224 -1.42 -20.04 39.51
N ILE A 225 -0.55 -19.29 38.83
CA ILE A 225 -0.01 -18.01 39.32
C ILE A 225 -0.59 -16.88 38.48
N SER A 226 -1.04 -15.81 39.13
CA SER A 226 -1.45 -14.58 38.43
C SER A 226 -0.23 -13.94 37.77
N CYS A 227 -0.34 -13.61 36.49
CA CYS A 227 0.65 -12.83 35.75
C CYS A 227 0.03 -11.53 35.24
N MET A 228 0.83 -10.47 35.19
CA MET A 228 0.44 -9.18 34.63
C MET A 228 1.67 -8.54 34.01
N ASP A 229 1.48 -7.89 32.87
CA ASP A 229 2.55 -7.17 32.19
C ASP A 229 2.48 -5.66 32.47
N GLU A 230 3.60 -4.98 32.26
CA GLU A 230 3.64 -3.52 32.25
C GLU A 230 2.94 -2.97 30.99
N TRP A 231 2.69 -1.66 30.97
CA TRP A 231 2.14 -1.02 29.78
C TRP A 231 3.17 -1.01 28.65
N CYS A 232 2.80 -1.60 27.53
CA CYS A 232 3.60 -1.63 26.30
C CYS A 232 3.02 -0.62 25.30
N ASP A 233 3.85 0.27 24.76
CA ASP A 233 3.49 1.21 23.70
C ASP A 233 3.79 0.60 22.33
N ILE A 234 2.83 0.70 21.40
CA ILE A 234 3.00 0.19 20.05
C ILE A 234 2.60 1.20 18.98
N GLY A 235 3.60 1.57 18.16
CA GLY A 235 3.46 2.52 17.07
C GLY A 235 3.04 1.90 15.73
N GLU A 236 3.10 0.58 15.57
CA GLU A 236 2.64 -0.14 14.38
C GLU A 236 1.84 -1.39 14.78
N TYR A 237 1.11 -1.99 13.85
CA TYR A 237 0.36 -3.20 14.14
C TYR A 237 1.29 -4.37 14.46
N SER A 238 1.06 -5.04 15.59
CA SER A 238 1.75 -6.28 15.94
C SER A 238 0.83 -7.27 16.61
N ILE A 239 1.09 -8.54 16.35
CA ILE A 239 0.41 -9.66 17.00
C ILE A 239 1.01 -9.85 18.40
N PHE A 240 0.15 -10.09 19.38
CA PHE A 240 0.57 -10.51 20.70
C PHE A 240 1.31 -11.84 20.62
N LYS A 241 2.60 -11.81 20.94
CA LYS A 241 3.42 -13.01 21.10
C LYS A 241 3.67 -13.18 22.59
N HIS A 242 3.17 -14.26 23.18
CA HIS A 242 3.70 -14.70 24.46
C HIS A 242 5.08 -15.33 24.18
N GLU A 243 6.09 -15.02 24.99
CA GLU A 243 7.43 -15.59 24.82
C GLU A 243 7.35 -17.12 24.63
N PRO A 244 8.13 -17.69 23.69
CA PRO A 244 8.26 -19.13 23.62
C PRO A 244 8.83 -19.62 24.95
N GLN A 245 8.15 -20.56 25.59
CA GLN A 245 8.78 -21.33 26.66
C GLN A 245 10.05 -21.96 26.08
N GLU A 246 11.14 -21.75 26.79
CA GLU A 246 12.43 -22.39 26.63
C GLU A 246 12.27 -23.82 26.11
N THR A 247 12.92 -24.10 24.99
CA THR A 247 13.12 -25.47 24.50
C THR A 247 13.78 -26.27 25.61
N TYR A 248 13.04 -27.24 26.15
CA TYR A 248 13.56 -28.27 27.03
C TYR A 248 14.66 -29.05 26.29
N ALA A 249 15.85 -29.08 26.86
CA ALA A 249 16.88 -30.08 26.59
C ALA A 249 16.68 -31.28 27.52
#